data_AF-G0QR16-F1
#
_entry.id   AF-G0QR16-F1
#
_cell.length_a   1.000
_cell.length_b   1.000
_cell.length_c   1.000
_cell.angle_alpha   90.00
_cell.angle_beta   90.00
_cell.angle_gamma   90.00
#
_symmetry.space_group_name_H-M   'P 1'
#
loop_
_entity.id
_entity.type
_entity.pdbx_description
1 polymer ?
#
loop_
_entity_poly.entity_id
_entity_poly.type
_entity_poly.pdbx_seq_one_letter_code
_entity_poly.pdbx_strand_id
1 'polypeptide(L)'
;RNLQMVNLPQQAQPIRITMDYILFGQNQNDITIRQKEQLKNTMNFIQVYFQQLLKVIPALGPNIYIIVKDVRIQIFLQNIEQMVREILIFIFGLPNIIIQILKFQLMLFIVKWILLQKELILVSLRQICIHYNTNLLILDLKFIQIIFCMKCCICQAKSLYKYWINPQTGDYYDNEINNYVKTVPIRGKQTIIMFTPNVLATARKYYGCPNLEGMQLENDGDINSM
;
A
#
# COMPACT_ATOMS: atom_id res chain seq x y z
N ARG A 1 0.09 -17.57 17.82
CA ARG A 1 -0.49 -18.40 16.73
C ARG A 1 0.71 -18.83 15.88
N ASN A 2 1.19 -20.06 16.03
CA ASN A 2 2.32 -20.56 15.25
C ASN A 2 1.89 -20.59 13.79
N LEU A 3 2.44 -19.70 12.97
CA LEU A 3 2.31 -19.78 11.51
C LEU A 3 3.05 -21.07 11.14
N GLN A 4 2.30 -22.14 10.85
CA GLN A 4 2.89 -23.33 10.27
C GLN A 4 3.59 -22.90 8.99
N MET A 5 4.91 -23.13 8.91
CA MET A 5 5.68 -22.86 7.71
C MET A 5 5.09 -23.69 6.57
N VAL A 6 4.38 -23.01 5.69
CA VAL A 6 3.94 -23.57 4.42
C VAL A 6 5.24 -23.84 3.66
N ASN A 7 5.47 -25.09 3.23
CA ASN A 7 6.52 -25.39 2.26
C ASN A 7 6.32 -24.42 1.08
N LEU A 8 7.28 -23.53 0.81
CA LEU A 8 7.21 -22.55 -0.29
C LEU A 8 8.07 -23.01 -1.47
N PRO A 9 7.63 -23.97 -2.30
CA PRO A 9 8.28 -24.28 -3.57
C PRO A 9 7.67 -23.43 -4.70
N GLN A 10 7.32 -22.16 -4.45
CA GLN A 10 6.72 -21.30 -5.46
C GLN A 10 7.65 -20.13 -5.78
N GLN A 11 7.99 -20.00 -7.06
CA GLN A 11 8.74 -18.87 -7.59
C GLN A 11 7.95 -17.57 -7.41
N ALA A 12 8.63 -16.47 -7.11
CA ALA A 12 8.02 -15.15 -7.03
C ALA A 12 7.39 -14.76 -8.38
N GLN A 13 6.12 -14.36 -8.36
CA GLN A 13 5.32 -13.98 -9.51
C GLN A 13 4.87 -12.51 -9.39
N PRO A 14 4.56 -11.82 -10.51
CA PRO A 14 3.90 -10.52 -10.47
C PRO A 14 2.70 -10.52 -9.52
N ILE A 15 2.58 -9.50 -8.67
CA ILE A 15 1.45 -9.39 -7.75
C ILE A 15 0.12 -9.32 -8.51
N ARG A 16 -0.95 -9.97 -8.05
CA ARG A 16 -2.30 -9.77 -8.62
C ARG A 16 -3.08 -8.83 -7.74
N ILE A 17 -3.30 -7.63 -8.28
CA ILE A 17 -4.12 -6.60 -7.65
C ILE A 17 -5.46 -6.62 -8.37
N THR A 18 -6.53 -6.73 -7.59
CA THR A 18 -7.89 -6.58 -8.15
C THR A 18 -8.53 -5.32 -7.61
N MET A 19 -9.03 -4.50 -8.54
CA MET A 19 -9.77 -3.27 -8.23
C MET A 19 -11.26 -3.57 -8.25
N ASP A 20 -11.96 -3.20 -7.18
CA ASP A 20 -13.41 -3.31 -7.08
C ASP A 20 -14.06 -1.93 -7.09
N TYR A 21 -14.95 -1.73 -8.05
CA TYR A 21 -15.71 -0.50 -8.28
C TYR A 21 -17.21 -0.67 -7.99
N ILE A 22 -17.66 -1.73 -7.32
CA ILE A 22 -19.09 -1.99 -7.06
C ILE A 22 -19.75 -0.81 -6.33
N LEU A 23 -19.02 -0.21 -5.39
CA LEU A 23 -19.50 0.90 -4.57
C LEU A 23 -19.29 2.25 -5.26
N PHE A 24 -18.74 2.24 -6.47
CA PHE A 24 -18.45 3.40 -7.29
C PHE A 24 -19.68 3.83 -8.10
N GLY A 25 -20.66 4.43 -7.42
CA GLY A 25 -21.86 4.97 -8.10
C GLY A 25 -23.18 4.81 -7.39
N GLN A 26 -23.18 4.28 -6.16
CA GLN A 26 -24.40 4.18 -5.37
C GLN A 26 -25.00 5.55 -5.02
N ASN A 27 -24.19 6.62 -5.03
CA ASN A 27 -24.67 8.01 -4.95
C ASN A 27 -24.50 8.69 -6.32
N GLN A 28 -25.55 8.72 -7.14
CA GLN A 28 -25.50 9.19 -8.53
C GLN A 28 -25.19 10.70 -8.68
N ASN A 29 -25.33 11.49 -7.61
CA ASN A 29 -25.33 12.95 -7.72
C ASN A 29 -23.93 13.60 -7.63
N ASP A 30 -22.88 12.85 -7.25
CA ASP A 30 -21.58 13.46 -6.92
C ASP A 30 -20.47 13.27 -7.98
N ILE A 31 -20.60 12.31 -8.90
CA ILE A 31 -19.54 11.97 -9.87
C ILE A 31 -20.14 11.67 -11.25
N THR A 32 -19.70 12.42 -12.26
CA THR A 32 -20.11 12.22 -13.65
C THR A 32 -19.54 10.93 -14.25
N ILE A 33 -20.21 10.36 -15.27
CA ILE A 33 -19.74 9.15 -15.97
C ILE A 33 -18.31 9.33 -16.51
N ARG A 34 -17.99 10.51 -17.06
CA ARG A 34 -16.65 10.81 -17.58
C ARG A 34 -15.57 10.71 -16.49
N GLN A 35 -15.82 11.27 -15.31
CA GLN A 35 -14.90 11.20 -14.18
C GLN A 35 -14.71 9.75 -13.70
N LYS A 36 -15.79 8.96 -13.76
CA LYS A 36 -15.72 7.54 -13.41
C LYS A 36 -14.78 6.75 -14.31
N GLU A 37 -14.93 6.91 -15.63
CA GLU A 37 -14.07 6.23 -16.60
C GLU A 37 -12.61 6.70 -16.52
N GLN A 38 -12.39 7.99 -16.32
CA GLN A 38 -11.03 8.51 -16.12
C GLN A 38 -10.36 7.90 -14.90
N LEU A 39 -11.07 7.79 -13.77
CA LEU A 39 -10.49 7.14 -12.60
C LEU A 39 -10.20 5.66 -12.85
N LYS A 40 -11.13 4.91 -13.48
CA LYS A 40 -10.88 3.49 -13.81
C LYS A 40 -9.62 3.34 -14.64
N ASN A 41 -9.43 4.20 -15.64
CA ASN A 41 -8.22 4.20 -16.47
C ASN A 41 -6.96 4.49 -15.65
N THR A 42 -7.02 5.50 -14.76
CA THR A 42 -5.92 5.80 -13.84
C THR A 42 -5.59 4.61 -12.94
N MET A 43 -6.58 4.00 -12.31
CA MET A 43 -6.39 2.88 -11.39
C MET A 43 -5.90 1.62 -12.11
N ASN A 44 -6.36 1.37 -13.34
CA ASN A 44 -5.84 0.29 -14.19
C ASN A 44 -4.36 0.51 -14.52
N PHE A 45 -3.95 1.74 -14.83
CA PHE A 45 -2.54 2.06 -15.05
C PHE A 45 -1.71 1.82 -13.78
N ILE A 46 -2.20 2.26 -12.62
CA ILE A 46 -1.50 2.06 -11.33
C ILE A 46 -1.40 0.57 -10.98
N GLN A 47 -2.47 -0.19 -11.23
CA GLN A 47 -2.45 -1.64 -11.12
C GLN A 47 -1.30 -2.21 -11.96
N VAL A 48 -1.27 -1.95 -13.27
CA VAL A 48 -0.21 -2.47 -14.16
C VAL A 48 1.18 -2.06 -13.68
N TYR A 49 1.36 -0.82 -13.26
CA TYR A 49 2.61 -0.31 -12.70
C TYR A 49 3.10 -1.16 -11.52
N PHE A 50 2.24 -1.41 -10.52
CA PHE A 50 2.61 -2.23 -9.37
C PHE A 50 2.80 -3.70 -9.71
N GLN A 51 2.01 -4.26 -10.64
CA GLN A 51 2.19 -5.65 -11.09
C GLN A 51 3.54 -5.86 -11.78
N GLN A 52 4.04 -4.87 -12.51
CA GLN A 52 5.37 -4.91 -13.12
C GLN A 52 6.49 -4.72 -12.10
N LEU A 53 6.27 -3.85 -11.11
CA LEU A 53 7.26 -3.49 -10.11
C LEU A 53 7.44 -4.54 -9.02
N LEU A 54 6.34 -5.16 -8.56
CA LEU A 54 6.31 -6.00 -7.38
C LEU A 54 6.10 -7.47 -7.75
N LYS A 55 6.91 -8.33 -7.12
CA LYS A 55 6.73 -9.78 -7.13
C LYS A 55 6.41 -10.28 -5.72
N VAL A 56 5.56 -11.27 -5.65
CA VAL A 56 5.12 -11.92 -4.40
C VAL A 56 5.15 -13.43 -4.57
N ILE A 57 5.20 -14.15 -3.45
CA ILE A 57 4.90 -15.59 -3.48
C ILE A 57 3.38 -15.71 -3.43
N PRO A 58 2.74 -16.27 -4.47
CA PRO A 58 1.29 -16.29 -4.55
C PRO A 58 0.69 -17.18 -3.45
N ALA A 59 -0.52 -16.86 -3.03
CA ALA A 59 -1.25 -17.73 -2.12
C ALA A 59 -1.62 -19.04 -2.83
N LEU A 60 -1.46 -20.18 -2.13
CA LEU A 60 -1.78 -21.52 -2.65
C LEU A 60 -3.28 -21.78 -2.80
N GLY A 61 -4.12 -20.91 -2.25
CA GLY A 61 -5.57 -21.08 -2.25
C GLY A 61 -6.32 -19.75 -2.17
N PRO A 62 -7.66 -19.79 -2.29
CA PRO A 62 -8.49 -18.60 -2.23
C PRO A 62 -8.31 -17.87 -0.90
N ASN A 63 -8.16 -16.56 -0.98
CA ASN A 63 -8.07 -15.73 0.20
C ASN A 63 -9.49 -15.52 0.76
N ILE A 64 -9.77 -16.11 1.92
CA ILE A 64 -11.03 -15.86 2.64
C ILE A 64 -10.88 -14.55 3.41
N TYR A 65 -11.71 -13.56 3.10
CA TYR A 65 -11.76 -12.28 3.81
C TYR A 65 -12.87 -12.33 4.85
N ILE A 66 -12.51 -12.30 6.13
CA ILE A 66 -13.50 -12.19 7.21
C ILE A 66 -13.82 -10.72 7.39
N ILE A 67 -14.98 -10.31 6.88
CA ILE A 67 -15.45 -8.94 7.05
C ILE A 67 -15.95 -8.78 8.49
N VAL A 68 -15.18 -8.06 9.30
CA VAL A 68 -15.63 -7.67 10.64
C VAL A 68 -16.68 -6.58 10.47
N LYS A 69 -17.92 -6.87 10.89
CA LYS A 69 -19.01 -5.89 10.91
C LYS A 69 -18.68 -4.79 11.94
N ASP A 70 -18.04 -3.69 11.52
CA ASP A 70 -18.02 -2.45 12.30
C ASP A 70 -19.31 -1.68 12.02
N VAL A 71 -20.08 -1.40 13.07
CA VAL A 71 -21.40 -0.74 13.01
C VAL A 71 -21.32 0.65 12.35
N ARG A 72 -20.15 1.29 12.34
CA ARG A 72 -19.94 2.61 11.71
C ARG A 72 -19.67 2.53 10.21
N ILE A 73 -19.29 1.36 9.72
CA ILE A 73 -19.01 1.07 8.33
C ILE A 73 -19.96 -0.06 7.93
N GLN A 74 -21.27 0.22 7.93
CA GLN A 74 -22.28 -0.62 7.26
C GLN A 74 -22.10 -0.55 5.73
N ILE A 75 -20.89 -0.81 5.25
CA ILE A 75 -20.66 -1.03 3.84
C ILE A 75 -21.10 -2.46 3.54
N PHE A 76 -22.07 -2.57 2.63
CA PHE A 76 -22.56 -3.81 2.06
C PHE A 76 -21.41 -4.59 1.40
N LEU A 77 -20.72 -5.42 2.18
CA LEU A 77 -19.83 -6.46 1.67
C LEU A 77 -20.53 -7.83 1.79
N GLN A 78 -21.82 -7.89 1.47
CA GLN A 78 -22.52 -9.16 1.35
C GLN A 78 -22.13 -9.80 0.01
N ASN A 79 -21.63 -11.03 0.07
CA ASN A 79 -21.34 -11.91 -1.07
C ASN A 79 -20.11 -11.56 -1.91
N ILE A 80 -18.95 -11.33 -1.28
CA ILE A 80 -17.68 -11.47 -2.03
C ILE A 80 -17.34 -12.97 -2.07
N GLU A 81 -17.68 -13.60 -3.19
CA GLU A 81 -17.32 -15.00 -3.44
C GLU A 81 -15.81 -15.22 -3.33
N GLN A 82 -15.44 -16.44 -2.96
CA GLN A 82 -14.06 -16.88 -2.77
C GLN A 82 -13.24 -16.66 -4.05
N MET A 83 -12.43 -15.61 -4.08
CA MET A 83 -11.49 -15.36 -5.17
C MET A 83 -10.05 -15.51 -4.71
N VAL A 84 -9.22 -16.12 -5.57
CA VAL A 84 -7.76 -16.18 -5.40
C VAL A 84 -7.20 -14.81 -5.80
N ARG A 85 -7.07 -13.91 -4.82
CA ARG A 85 -6.54 -12.53 -5.00
C ARG A 85 -5.47 -12.27 -3.94
N GLU A 86 -4.30 -11.73 -4.29
CA GLU A 86 -3.32 -11.28 -3.29
C GLU A 86 -3.77 -9.98 -2.63
N ILE A 87 -4.13 -8.98 -3.42
CA ILE A 87 -4.59 -7.67 -2.93
C ILE A 87 -5.94 -7.33 -3.55
N LEU A 88 -6.87 -6.94 -2.68
CA LEU A 88 -8.18 -6.41 -3.07
C LEU A 88 -8.31 -4.96 -2.64
N ILE A 89 -8.49 -4.07 -3.61
CA ILE A 89 -8.61 -2.64 -3.37
C ILE A 89 -10.01 -2.20 -3.68
N PHE A 90 -10.65 -1.54 -2.72
CA PHE A 90 -11.99 -1.01 -2.89
C PHE A 90 -11.94 0.49 -3.10
N ILE A 91 -12.66 0.95 -4.12
CA ILE A 91 -12.64 2.35 -4.53
C ILE A 91 -14.00 2.98 -4.27
N PHE A 92 -14.06 3.96 -3.36
CA PHE A 92 -15.31 4.61 -2.92
C PHE A 92 -15.29 6.12 -3.11
N GLY A 93 -16.44 6.68 -3.50
CA GLY A 93 -16.70 8.12 -3.46
C GLY A 93 -17.50 8.48 -2.20
N LEU A 94 -16.94 9.32 -1.32
CA LEU A 94 -17.65 9.85 -0.15
C LEU A 94 -18.09 11.32 -0.35
N PRO A 95 -19.24 11.74 0.20
CA PRO A 95 -19.68 13.14 0.14
C PRO A 95 -18.87 14.07 1.09
N ASN A 96 -18.85 15.37 0.78
CA ASN A 96 -17.95 16.37 1.40
C ASN A 96 -18.01 16.47 2.93
N ILE A 97 -19.20 16.37 3.51
CA ILE A 97 -19.42 16.61 4.95
C ILE A 97 -18.75 15.52 5.80
N ILE A 98 -18.77 14.29 5.32
CA ILE A 98 -18.16 13.14 6.00
C ILE A 98 -16.63 13.18 5.90
N ILE A 99 -16.09 13.74 4.82
CA ILE A 99 -14.63 13.82 4.58
C ILE A 99 -13.92 14.77 5.54
N GLN A 100 -14.54 15.90 5.92
CA GLN A 100 -13.88 16.83 6.86
C GLN A 100 -13.66 16.20 8.24
N ILE A 101 -14.59 15.34 8.67
CA ILE A 101 -14.49 14.60 9.93
C ILE A 101 -13.50 13.43 9.79
N LEU A 102 -13.43 12.78 8.63
CA LEU A 102 -12.58 11.61 8.37
C LEU A 102 -11.14 11.92 7.93
N LYS A 103 -10.80 13.19 7.62
CA LYS A 103 -9.49 13.63 7.11
C LYS A 103 -8.30 13.09 7.92
N PHE A 104 -8.47 12.91 9.23
CA PHE A 104 -7.42 12.46 10.13
C PHE A 104 -7.59 11.00 10.58
N GLN A 105 -8.82 10.50 10.70
CA GLN A 105 -9.08 9.15 11.21
C GLN A 105 -8.99 8.05 10.16
N LEU A 106 -9.26 8.34 8.88
CA LEU A 106 -9.36 7.28 7.85
C LEU A 106 -7.99 6.73 7.45
N MET A 107 -6.94 7.56 7.39
CA MET A 107 -5.56 7.09 7.15
C MET A 107 -5.11 6.16 8.29
N LEU A 108 -5.44 6.52 9.54
CA LEU A 108 -5.18 5.74 10.75
C LEU A 108 -5.99 4.43 10.82
N PHE A 109 -7.25 4.44 10.38
CA PHE A 109 -8.10 3.25 10.36
C PHE A 109 -7.66 2.25 9.29
N ILE A 110 -7.29 2.71 8.09
CA ILE A 110 -6.77 1.85 7.01
C ILE A 110 -5.49 1.15 7.49
N VAL A 111 -4.52 1.88 8.05
CA VAL A 111 -3.25 1.30 8.52
C VAL A 111 -3.46 0.30 9.68
N LYS A 112 -4.33 0.63 10.65
CA LYS A 112 -4.60 -0.26 11.79
C LYS A 112 -5.43 -1.51 11.42
N TRP A 113 -6.30 -1.40 10.42
CA TRP A 113 -7.13 -2.52 9.94
C TRP A 113 -6.34 -3.43 8.97
N ILE A 114 -5.44 -2.86 8.14
CA ILE A 114 -4.43 -3.58 7.35
C ILE A 114 -3.60 -4.53 8.24
N LEU A 115 -3.30 -4.13 9.48
CA LEU A 115 -2.48 -4.88 10.43
C LEU A 115 -3.19 -6.10 11.08
N LEU A 116 -4.53 -6.19 11.02
CA LEU A 116 -5.26 -7.21 11.82
C LEU A 116 -5.74 -8.42 11.01
N GLN A 117 -6.19 -8.26 9.76
CA GLN A 117 -6.37 -9.35 8.78
C GLN A 117 -6.64 -8.73 7.39
N LYS A 118 -5.72 -8.95 6.44
CA LYS A 118 -5.84 -8.73 4.98
C LYS A 118 -6.12 -7.29 4.51
N GLU A 119 -5.43 -6.92 3.44
CA GLU A 119 -5.26 -5.54 2.98
C GLU A 119 -6.55 -4.98 2.36
N LEU A 120 -7.15 -4.00 3.03
CA LEU A 120 -8.22 -3.14 2.52
C LEU A 120 -7.64 -1.74 2.30
N ILE A 121 -7.50 -1.33 1.04
CA ILE A 121 -7.11 0.04 0.69
C ILE A 121 -8.38 0.82 0.37
N LEU A 122 -8.63 1.90 1.12
CA LEU A 122 -9.73 2.83 0.88
C LEU A 122 -9.16 4.10 0.22
N VAL A 123 -9.55 4.33 -1.03
CA VAL A 123 -9.13 5.54 -1.77
C VAL A 123 -10.28 6.54 -1.80
N SER A 124 -10.12 7.69 -1.13
CA SER A 124 -11.10 8.79 -1.18
C SER A 124 -10.85 9.72 -2.37
N LEU A 125 -11.80 9.74 -3.30
CA LEU A 125 -11.71 10.42 -4.60
C LEU A 125 -11.80 11.94 -4.56
N ARG A 126 -12.17 12.53 -3.42
CA ARG A 126 -12.16 13.99 -3.27
C ARG A 126 -10.89 14.52 -2.60
N GLN A 127 -10.11 13.68 -1.89
CA GLN A 127 -8.75 14.05 -1.42
C GLN A 127 -7.72 13.95 -2.53
N ILE A 128 -7.91 13.00 -3.46
CA ILE A 128 -7.43 13.15 -4.82
C ILE A 128 -8.30 14.26 -5.41
N CYS A 129 -8.07 15.53 -5.08
CA CYS A 129 -8.90 16.63 -5.56
C CYS A 129 -8.90 16.60 -7.09
N ILE A 130 -9.80 15.87 -7.76
CA ILE A 130 -9.89 15.91 -9.22
C ILE A 130 -10.59 17.20 -9.63
N HIS A 131 -9.93 18.33 -9.35
CA HIS A 131 -10.17 19.57 -10.04
C HIS A 131 -9.81 19.30 -11.50
N TYR A 132 -10.82 18.93 -12.27
CA TYR A 132 -10.76 18.83 -13.72
C TYR A 132 -10.74 20.24 -14.27
N ASN A 133 -9.60 20.89 -14.10
CA ASN A 133 -9.21 21.96 -15.00
C ASN A 133 -8.25 21.32 -16.01
N THR A 134 -8.36 21.68 -17.28
CA THR A 134 -7.76 21.02 -18.46
C THR A 134 -6.22 20.96 -18.49
N ASN A 135 -5.53 21.33 -17.41
CA ASN A 135 -4.08 21.30 -17.31
C ASN A 135 -3.57 19.89 -16.97
N LEU A 136 -2.92 19.28 -17.96
CA LEU A 136 -2.25 17.97 -17.90
C LEU A 136 -1.34 17.80 -16.66
N LEU A 137 -0.62 18.86 -16.26
CA LEU A 137 0.28 18.88 -15.10
C LEU A 137 -0.41 18.54 -13.75
N ILE A 138 -1.71 18.82 -13.62
CA ILE A 138 -2.46 18.55 -12.39
C ILE A 138 -2.82 17.06 -12.27
N LEU A 139 -2.84 16.32 -13.38
CA LEU A 139 -3.10 14.88 -13.38
C LEU A 139 -1.90 14.10 -12.80
N ASP A 140 -0.67 14.55 -13.12
CA ASP A 140 0.57 13.88 -12.72
C ASP A 140 0.80 13.92 -11.21
N LEU A 141 0.52 15.05 -10.55
CA LEU A 141 0.67 15.16 -9.09
C LEU A 141 -0.30 14.25 -8.33
N LYS A 142 -1.53 14.12 -8.82
CA LYS A 142 -2.55 13.24 -8.22
C LYS A 142 -2.20 11.78 -8.42
N PHE A 143 -1.69 11.44 -9.60
CA PHE A 143 -1.19 10.11 -9.90
C PHE A 143 -0.06 9.70 -8.94
N ILE A 144 0.92 10.58 -8.74
CA ILE A 144 2.02 10.38 -7.78
C ILE A 144 1.47 10.17 -6.36
N GLN A 145 0.47 10.94 -5.94
CA GLN A 145 -0.14 10.79 -4.62
C GLN A 145 -0.83 9.44 -4.43
N ILE A 146 -1.58 8.94 -5.45
CA ILE A 146 -2.22 7.63 -5.37
C ILE A 146 -1.16 6.53 -5.31
N ILE A 147 -0.13 6.60 -6.15
CA ILE A 147 1.00 5.67 -6.08
C ILE A 147 1.63 5.69 -4.69
N PHE A 148 1.86 6.88 -4.13
CA PHE A 148 2.43 7.02 -2.79
C PHE A 148 1.56 6.32 -1.74
N CYS A 149 0.26 6.57 -1.72
CA CYS A 149 -0.67 5.90 -0.79
C CYS A 149 -0.69 4.38 -0.97
N MET A 150 -0.72 3.89 -2.21
CA MET A 150 -0.71 2.46 -2.48
C MET A 150 0.62 1.82 -2.08
N LYS A 151 1.74 2.49 -2.32
CA LYS A 151 3.08 2.05 -1.90
C LYS A 151 3.17 1.92 -0.38
N CYS A 152 2.60 2.88 0.36
CA CYS A 152 2.48 2.80 1.82
C CYS A 152 1.65 1.59 2.27
N CYS A 153 0.52 1.32 1.61
CA CYS A 153 -0.36 0.20 1.96
C CYS A 153 0.28 -1.16 1.64
N ILE A 154 1.02 -1.27 0.54
CA ILE A 154 1.51 -2.56 0.02
C ILE A 154 2.81 -2.99 0.70
N CYS A 155 3.77 -2.09 0.91
CA CYS A 155 5.11 -2.55 1.29
C CYS A 155 5.95 -1.62 2.16
N GLN A 156 5.58 -0.36 2.36
CA GLN A 156 6.51 0.61 2.94
C GLN A 156 6.33 0.95 4.41
N ALA A 157 5.26 0.50 5.06
CA ALA A 157 5.14 0.65 6.50
C ALA A 157 6.22 -0.17 7.22
N LYS A 158 6.91 0.43 8.20
CA LYS A 158 7.97 -0.22 8.98
C LYS A 158 7.56 -1.57 9.58
N SER A 159 6.30 -1.69 10.00
CA SER A 159 5.74 -2.93 10.55
C SER A 159 5.64 -4.08 9.55
N LEU A 160 5.74 -3.79 8.24
CA LEU A 160 5.65 -4.77 7.17
C LEU A 160 7.01 -5.32 6.73
N TYR A 161 8.12 -4.70 7.12
CA TYR A 161 9.46 -5.12 6.69
C TYR A 161 9.80 -6.55 7.10
N LYS A 162 9.24 -7.03 8.21
CA LYS A 162 9.34 -8.43 8.66
C LYS A 162 8.74 -9.45 7.69
N TYR A 163 7.84 -9.02 6.80
CA TYR A 163 7.24 -9.85 5.76
C TYR A 163 7.96 -9.75 4.41
N TRP A 164 9.07 -9.01 4.33
CA TRP A 164 9.89 -9.01 3.13
C TRP A 164 10.70 -10.29 3.04
N ILE A 165 10.98 -10.74 1.81
CA ILE A 165 11.76 -11.94 1.55
C ILE A 165 13.25 -11.60 1.62
N ASN A 166 13.98 -12.32 2.46
CA ASN A 166 15.42 -12.29 2.52
C ASN A 166 15.98 -13.02 1.29
N PRO A 167 16.70 -12.32 0.38
CA PRO A 167 17.19 -12.94 -0.86
C PRO A 167 18.26 -14.01 -0.63
N GLN A 168 18.85 -14.07 0.56
CA GLN A 168 19.89 -15.06 0.91
C GLN A 168 19.29 -16.39 1.35
N THR A 169 18.18 -16.36 2.10
CA THR A 169 17.54 -17.57 2.65
C THR A 169 16.33 -18.01 1.84
N GLY A 170 15.66 -17.08 1.14
CA GLY A 170 14.36 -17.30 0.51
C GLY A 170 13.18 -17.19 1.48
N ASP A 171 13.45 -17.02 2.78
CA ASP A 171 12.44 -16.88 3.83
C ASP A 171 12.12 -15.42 4.13
N TYR A 172 11.07 -15.18 4.91
CA TYR A 172 10.77 -13.85 5.44
C TYR A 172 11.82 -13.39 6.46
N TYR A 173 12.08 -12.08 6.54
CA TYR A 173 12.97 -11.53 7.56
C TYR A 173 12.46 -11.73 9.00
N ASP A 174 11.15 -11.77 9.23
CA ASP A 174 10.52 -11.85 10.55
C ASP A 174 11.20 -10.93 11.60
N ASN A 175 11.73 -11.48 12.69
CA ASN A 175 12.42 -10.72 13.73
C ASN A 175 13.85 -10.32 13.34
N GLU A 176 14.44 -10.95 12.33
CA GLU A 176 15.79 -10.63 11.84
C GLU A 176 15.85 -9.25 11.18
N ILE A 177 14.71 -8.66 10.81
CA ILE A 177 14.67 -7.33 10.20
C ILE A 177 15.36 -6.26 11.06
N ASN A 178 15.35 -6.43 12.39
CA ASN A 178 16.03 -5.54 13.32
C ASN A 178 17.56 -5.56 13.15
N ASN A 179 18.11 -6.63 12.58
CA ASN A 179 19.53 -6.73 12.24
C ASN A 179 19.89 -5.94 10.97
N TYR A 180 18.89 -5.43 10.23
CA TYR A 180 19.05 -4.67 8.98
C TYR A 180 18.54 -3.23 9.09
N VAL A 181 18.22 -2.79 10.30
CA VAL A 181 17.82 -1.43 10.62
C VAL A 181 18.63 -0.96 11.81
N LYS A 182 19.32 0.18 11.67
CA LYS A 182 20.12 0.75 12.77
C LYS A 182 19.98 2.26 12.80
N THR A 183 20.25 2.85 13.96
CA THR A 183 20.31 4.30 14.11
C THR A 183 21.77 4.75 14.00
N VAL A 184 22.03 5.74 13.16
CA VAL A 184 23.36 6.33 12.97
C VAL A 184 23.29 7.85 13.09
N PRO A 185 24.34 8.50 13.61
CA PRO A 185 24.42 9.96 13.63
C PRO A 185 24.73 10.47 12.22
N ILE A 186 23.76 11.11 11.58
CA ILE A 186 23.93 11.76 10.27
C ILE A 186 23.67 13.25 10.45
N ARG A 187 24.70 14.07 10.18
CA ARG A 187 24.63 15.55 10.29
C ARG A 187 24.13 16.03 11.66
N GLY A 188 24.55 15.36 12.73
CA GLY A 188 24.18 15.70 14.11
C GLY A 188 22.78 15.25 14.54
N LYS A 189 22.03 14.51 13.70
CA LYS A 189 20.75 13.90 14.05
C LYS A 189 20.87 12.37 14.12
N GLN A 190 20.14 11.76 15.05
CA GLN A 190 19.95 10.30 15.07
C GLN A 190 18.99 9.91 13.95
N THR A 191 19.50 9.21 12.93
CA THR A 191 18.73 8.81 11.75
C THR A 191 18.67 7.29 11.66
N ILE A 192 17.46 6.77 11.42
CA ILE A 192 17.26 5.34 11.17
C ILE A 192 17.65 5.06 9.72
N ILE A 193 18.52 4.08 9.51
CA ILE A 193 18.88 3.60 8.17
C ILE A 193 18.50 2.13 8.02
N MET A 194 18.11 1.75 6.81
CA MET A 194 17.89 0.37 6.39
C MET A 194 19.02 -0.08 5.47
N PHE A 195 19.55 -1.28 5.71
CA PHE A 195 20.71 -1.80 5.00
C PHE A 195 20.55 -3.27 4.59
N THR A 196 19.33 -3.70 4.27
CA THR A 196 19.13 -5.00 3.60
C THR A 196 19.96 -5.05 2.31
N PRO A 197 20.44 -6.23 1.86
CA PRO A 197 21.38 -6.32 0.74
C PRO A 197 20.90 -5.58 -0.52
N ASN A 198 19.61 -5.71 -0.87
CA ASN A 198 19.03 -5.08 -2.05
C ASN A 198 18.86 -3.56 -1.90
N VAL A 199 18.46 -3.08 -0.71
CA VAL A 199 18.30 -1.65 -0.43
C VAL A 199 19.67 -0.97 -0.46
N LEU A 200 20.65 -1.57 0.19
CA LEU A 200 22.01 -1.07 0.25
C LEU A 200 22.66 -1.01 -1.14
N ALA A 201 22.54 -2.09 -1.93
CA ALA A 201 23.07 -2.14 -3.29
C ALA A 201 22.42 -1.07 -4.19
N THR A 202 21.09 -0.95 -4.13
CA THR A 202 20.35 0.08 -4.87
C THR A 202 20.77 1.48 -4.47
N ALA A 203 20.86 1.77 -3.17
CA ALA A 203 21.24 3.09 -2.66
C ALA A 203 22.68 3.47 -3.07
N ARG A 204 23.65 2.54 -2.90
CA ARG A 204 25.04 2.75 -3.33
C ARG A 204 25.13 3.06 -4.83
N LYS A 205 24.39 2.33 -5.65
CA LYS A 205 24.32 2.55 -7.10
C LYS A 205 23.70 3.90 -7.43
N TYR A 206 22.57 4.24 -6.82
CA TYR A 206 21.83 5.48 -7.09
C TYR A 206 22.63 6.73 -6.70
N TYR A 207 23.26 6.72 -5.52
CA TYR A 207 24.03 7.85 -5.02
C TYR A 207 25.50 7.86 -5.46
N GLY A 208 25.97 6.84 -6.18
CA GLY A 208 27.38 6.72 -6.58
C GLY A 208 28.35 6.67 -5.39
N CYS A 209 27.92 6.12 -4.25
CA CYS A 209 28.69 6.13 -3.00
C CYS A 209 28.90 4.70 -2.50
N PRO A 210 30.04 4.05 -2.81
CA PRO A 210 30.30 2.65 -2.43
C PRO A 210 30.34 2.39 -0.92
N ASN A 211 30.74 3.41 -0.15
CA ASN A 211 30.87 3.34 1.31
C ASN A 211 29.56 3.69 2.04
N LEU A 212 28.46 3.95 1.31
CA LEU A 212 27.17 4.20 1.94
C LEU A 212 26.80 3.01 2.84
N GLU A 213 26.40 3.28 4.08
CA GLU A 213 26.08 2.24 5.07
C GLU A 213 24.64 1.74 4.98
N GLY A 214 23.73 2.52 4.39
CA GLY A 214 22.31 2.20 4.29
C GLY A 214 21.51 3.35 3.68
N MET A 215 20.22 3.09 3.44
CA MET A 215 19.26 4.08 3.00
C MET A 215 18.60 4.74 4.21
N GLN A 216 18.58 6.07 4.27
CA GLN A 216 17.86 6.80 5.32
C GLN A 216 16.36 6.54 5.20
N LEU A 217 15.72 6.23 6.33
CA LEU A 217 14.27 6.22 6.46
C LEU A 217 13.83 7.58 6.99
N GLU A 218 12.61 7.98 6.63
CA GLU A 218 11.99 9.21 7.15
C GLU A 218 12.05 9.20 8.69
N ASN A 219 12.59 10.24 9.29
CA ASN A 219 12.79 10.33 10.74
C ASN A 219 12.37 11.69 11.32
N ASP A 220 11.91 12.63 10.48
CA ASP A 220 11.38 13.90 10.90
C ASP A 220 9.83 13.80 10.93
N GLY A 221 9.28 13.35 12.08
CA GLY A 221 7.84 13.24 12.29
C GLY A 221 7.43 12.38 13.49
N ASP A 222 6.11 12.26 13.69
CA ASP A 222 5.47 11.31 14.63
C ASP A 222 5.79 9.85 14.18
N ILE A 223 5.61 8.84 15.05
CA ILE A 223 5.59 7.42 14.67
C ILE A 223 4.70 7.12 13.46
N ASN A 224 3.75 8.00 13.17
CA ASN A 224 2.83 7.96 12.03
C ASN A 224 3.40 8.55 10.72
N SER A 225 4.60 9.12 10.76
CA SER A 225 5.32 9.66 9.59
C SER A 225 6.24 8.62 8.92
N MET A 226 6.36 7.42 9.50
CA MET A 226 7.13 6.27 9.00
C MET A 226 6.25 5.14 8.45
#